data_AF-A0A061D4H4-F1
#
_entry.id   AF-A0A061D4H4-F1
#
_cell.length_a   1.000
_cell.length_b   1.000
_cell.length_c   1.000
_cell.angle_alpha   90.00
_cell.angle_beta   90.00
_cell.angle_gamma   90.00
#
_symmetry.space_group_name_H-M   'P 1'
#
loop_
_entity.id
_entity.type
_entity.pdbx_description
1 polymer ?
#
loop_
_entity_poly.entity_id
_entity_poly.type
_entity_poly.pdbx_seq_one_letter_code
_entity_poly.pdbx_strand_id
1 'polypeptide(L)'
;MTCNDGYPDSTSKSPTLKKKRRRSEEAAARHRQRYLEILKRRAESQSHRVESQAWTPRQSSSHLPSSDTKRPLCKFYYRTGSCVHGTSCSFSHDCVPLTSKDLKLCRYYIQGPTKCKYSASACKYSHDPSLFLCRNSVLHGSCSNESHCNFKHLDAETISALDDAEKLKFCYNNKRFLKDLLIRHIEGANASDPPDSPREESSSANHGAIPHKLLALSPSYLADLPWYLRFLHTLLVRDHELGENG
;
A
#
# COMPACT_ATOMS: atom_id res chain seq x y z
N MET A 1 16.13 -1.59 74.75
CA MET A 1 16.65 -2.59 73.78
C MET A 1 15.61 -2.65 72.67
N THR A 2 15.65 -1.78 71.64
CA THR A 2 16.33 -2.00 70.32
C THR A 2 16.00 -3.41 69.78
N CYS A 3 15.44 -3.62 68.57
CA CYS A 3 15.75 -3.00 67.27
C CYS A 3 14.58 -3.04 66.27
N ASN A 4 14.65 -2.12 65.31
CA ASN A 4 13.95 -2.01 64.03
C ASN A 4 14.22 -3.20 63.08
N ASP A 5 13.31 -3.40 62.11
CA ASP A 5 13.53 -3.43 60.64
C ASP A 5 12.14 -3.68 59.98
N GLY A 6 11.51 -2.73 59.27
CA GLY A 6 11.74 -2.37 57.85
C GLY A 6 11.11 -3.44 56.92
N TYR A 7 10.18 -3.23 55.99
CA TYR A 7 9.75 -2.11 55.15
C TYR A 7 8.35 -2.43 54.54
N PRO A 8 7.61 -1.47 53.95
CA PRO A 8 6.18 -1.60 53.61
C PRO A 8 5.90 -2.11 52.18
N ASP A 9 4.75 -2.78 52.04
CA ASP A 9 4.24 -3.38 50.80
C ASP A 9 3.71 -2.32 49.82
N SER A 10 4.46 -2.20 48.73
CA SER A 10 4.15 -1.73 47.39
C SER A 10 2.69 -1.40 47.06
N THR A 11 2.42 -0.09 46.95
CA THR A 11 1.24 0.46 46.28
C THR A 11 1.20 0.02 44.81
N SER A 12 0.21 -0.79 44.44
CA SER A 12 -0.07 -1.16 43.04
C SER A 12 -0.78 0.00 42.31
N LYS A 13 -0.01 0.78 41.54
CA LYS A 13 -0.58 1.77 40.62
C LYS A 13 -1.21 1.06 39.42
N SER A 14 -2.53 1.13 39.31
CA SER A 14 -3.27 0.68 38.12
C SER A 14 -2.84 1.45 36.86
N PRO A 15 -2.72 0.81 35.68
CA PRO A 15 -2.31 1.50 34.47
C PRO A 15 -3.47 2.33 33.92
N THR A 16 -3.29 3.65 33.87
CA THR A 16 -4.24 4.57 33.25
C THR A 16 -4.30 4.29 31.75
N LEU A 17 -5.42 3.71 31.29
CA LEU A 17 -5.72 3.54 29.87
C LEU A 17 -5.74 4.93 29.21
N LYS A 18 -4.72 5.22 28.38
CA LYS A 18 -4.65 6.46 27.59
C LYS A 18 -5.91 6.57 26.73
N LYS A 19 -6.83 7.45 27.13
CA LYS A 19 -8.09 7.70 26.44
C LYS A 19 -7.77 8.19 25.02
N LYS A 20 -8.04 7.35 24.02
CA LYS A 20 -7.84 7.65 22.60
C LYS A 20 -8.59 8.95 22.29
N ARG A 21 -7.89 10.00 21.85
CA ARG A 21 -8.50 11.31 21.52
C ARG A 21 -9.67 11.08 20.56
N ARG A 22 -10.91 11.26 21.04
CA ARG A 22 -12.10 11.20 20.18
C ARG A 22 -11.98 12.34 19.18
N ARG A 23 -12.05 12.03 17.89
CA ARG A 23 -12.19 13.02 16.82
C ARG A 23 -13.42 13.87 17.16
N SER A 24 -13.33 15.20 16.99
CA SER A 24 -14.45 16.09 17.31
C SER A 24 -15.69 15.65 16.54
N GLU A 25 -16.86 15.87 17.13
CA GLU A 25 -18.13 15.47 16.54
C GLU A 25 -18.33 16.12 15.17
N GLU A 26 -17.86 17.36 15.04
CA GLU A 26 -17.82 18.11 13.79
C GLU A 26 -16.92 17.45 12.73
N ALA A 27 -15.70 17.04 13.09
CA ALA A 27 -14.81 16.34 12.16
C ALA A 27 -15.34 14.94 11.78
N ALA A 28 -16.04 14.27 12.70
CA ALA A 28 -16.75 13.02 12.40
C ALA A 28 -17.94 13.26 11.46
N ALA A 29 -18.69 14.36 11.64
CA ALA A 29 -19.80 14.74 10.77
C ALA A 29 -19.33 15.09 9.36
N ARG A 30 -18.26 15.90 9.21
CA ARG A 30 -17.65 16.19 7.91
C ARG A 30 -17.18 14.92 7.19
N HIS A 31 -16.57 13.99 7.93
CA HIS A 31 -16.17 12.70 7.36
C HIS A 31 -17.37 11.86 6.92
N ARG A 32 -18.46 11.82 7.72
CA ARG A 32 -19.70 11.12 7.36
C ARG A 32 -20.37 11.73 6.12
N GLN A 33 -20.45 13.06 6.04
CA GLN A 33 -21.02 13.76 4.88
C GLN A 33 -20.22 13.44 3.61
N ARG A 34 -18.89 13.56 3.65
CA ARG A 34 -18.03 13.23 2.52
C ARG A 34 -18.18 11.76 2.08
N TYR A 35 -18.33 10.85 3.04
CA TYR A 35 -18.56 9.44 2.75
C TYR A 35 -19.90 9.18 2.07
N LEU A 36 -20.98 9.81 2.55
CA LEU A 36 -22.32 9.70 1.95
C LEU A 36 -22.36 10.29 0.54
N GLU A 37 -21.66 11.39 0.30
CA GLU A 37 -21.56 11.99 -1.03
C GLU A 37 -20.82 11.07 -2.02
N ILE A 38 -19.74 10.42 -1.58
CA ILE A 38 -19.03 9.41 -2.38
C ILE A 38 -19.97 8.23 -2.71
N LEU A 39 -20.78 7.77 -1.75
CA LEU A 39 -21.74 6.68 -2.00
C LEU A 39 -22.82 7.10 -3.00
N LYS A 40 -23.36 8.32 -2.88
CA LYS A 40 -24.35 8.85 -3.81
C LYS A 40 -23.82 8.93 -5.24
N ARG A 41 -22.63 9.50 -5.43
CA ARG A 41 -21.96 9.59 -6.75
C ARG A 41 -21.66 8.20 -7.36
N ARG A 42 -21.36 7.20 -6.52
CA ARG A 42 -21.17 5.81 -6.96
C ARG A 42 -22.46 5.16 -7.43
N ALA A 43 -23.58 5.41 -6.74
CA ALA A 43 -24.89 4.92 -7.17
C ALA A 43 -25.30 5.54 -8.51
N GLU A 44 -25.09 6.84 -8.69
CA GLU A 44 -25.34 7.56 -9.95
C GLU A 44 -24.45 7.04 -11.10
N SER A 45 -23.19 6.68 -10.82
CA SER A 45 -22.30 6.08 -11.81
C SER A 45 -22.71 4.63 -12.17
N GLN A 46 -23.36 3.92 -11.26
CA GLN A 46 -23.89 2.56 -11.52
C GLN A 46 -25.17 2.58 -12.35
N SER A 47 -26.05 3.57 -12.18
CA SER A 47 -27.27 3.70 -12.98
C SER A 47 -26.96 3.95 -14.47
N HIS A 48 -25.93 4.75 -14.77
CA HIS A 48 -25.44 4.94 -16.16
C HIS A 48 -24.84 3.67 -16.79
N ARG A 49 -24.48 2.67 -15.97
CA ARG A 49 -23.88 1.41 -16.42
C ARG A 49 -24.91 0.35 -16.79
N VAL A 50 -26.12 0.42 -16.20
CA VAL A 50 -27.21 -0.52 -16.49
C VAL A 50 -27.88 -0.19 -17.83
N GLU A 51 -27.96 1.09 -18.19
CA GLU A 51 -28.57 1.54 -19.45
C GLU A 51 -27.74 1.20 -20.71
N SER A 52 -26.45 0.93 -20.54
CA SER A 52 -25.53 0.50 -21.61
C SER A 52 -25.32 -1.01 -21.72
N GLN A 53 -25.96 -1.82 -20.84
CA GLN A 53 -25.89 -3.28 -20.86
C GLN A 53 -27.18 -3.91 -21.43
N ALA A 54 -27.54 -3.56 -22.68
CA ALA A 54 -28.26 -4.48 -23.54
C ALA A 54 -27.23 -5.48 -24.12
N TRP A 55 -27.16 -6.67 -23.53
CA TRP A 55 -26.24 -7.74 -23.95
C TRP A 55 -26.60 -8.18 -25.38
N THR A 56 -25.82 -7.70 -26.36
CA THR A 56 -25.67 -8.38 -27.66
C THR A 56 -24.34 -9.13 -27.66
N PRO A 57 -24.26 -10.38 -28.15
CA PRO A 57 -22.98 -11.08 -28.27
C PRO A 57 -22.17 -10.41 -29.39
N ARG A 58 -21.27 -9.49 -29.03
CA ARG A 58 -20.45 -8.81 -30.04
C ARG A 58 -19.12 -9.52 -30.23
N GLN A 59 -19.01 -10.04 -31.44
CA GLN A 59 -17.83 -10.59 -32.07
C GLN A 59 -16.63 -9.66 -31.92
N SER A 60 -15.46 -10.29 -31.77
CA SER A 60 -14.13 -9.75 -31.97
C SER A 60 -14.07 -8.81 -33.16
N SER A 61 -14.07 -7.50 -32.90
CA SER A 61 -13.71 -6.48 -33.88
C SER A 61 -12.37 -5.92 -33.48
N SER A 62 -11.37 -6.28 -34.28
CA SER A 62 -10.06 -5.67 -34.39
C SER A 62 -10.18 -4.15 -34.52
N HIS A 63 -9.98 -3.43 -33.42
CA HIS A 63 -9.58 -2.04 -33.48
C HIS A 63 -8.06 -2.00 -33.47
N LEU A 64 -7.48 -1.54 -34.59
CA LEU A 64 -6.07 -1.23 -34.70
C LEU A 64 -5.66 -0.32 -33.52
N PRO A 65 -4.45 -0.47 -32.97
CA PRO A 65 -3.98 0.39 -31.90
C PRO A 65 -3.71 1.77 -32.50
N SER A 66 -4.67 2.68 -32.36
CA SER A 66 -4.38 4.09 -32.51
C SER A 66 -3.32 4.44 -31.49
N SER A 67 -2.16 4.80 -32.01
CA SER A 67 -1.04 5.45 -31.37
C SER A 67 -1.52 6.63 -30.52
N ASP A 68 -1.96 6.38 -29.29
CA ASP A 68 -2.01 7.39 -28.24
C ASP A 68 -1.19 6.87 -27.08
N THR A 69 0.03 7.38 -27.01
CA THR A 69 1.02 7.05 -25.99
C THR A 69 0.49 7.43 -24.60
N LYS A 70 0.03 6.42 -23.86
CA LYS A 70 0.22 6.21 -22.41
C LYS A 70 -0.02 7.45 -21.54
N ARG A 71 -1.26 7.92 -21.46
CA ARG A 71 -1.66 8.70 -20.27
C ARG A 71 -1.47 7.81 -19.03
N PRO A 72 -0.84 8.31 -17.95
CA PRO A 72 -0.63 7.50 -16.75
C PRO A 72 -1.97 6.99 -16.19
N LEU A 73 -1.97 5.77 -15.64
CA LEU A 73 -3.17 5.14 -15.10
C LEU A 73 -3.78 5.98 -13.96
N CYS A 74 -5.09 6.17 -14.01
CA CYS A 74 -5.84 6.85 -12.97
C CYS A 74 -5.86 6.01 -11.69
N LYS A 75 -5.14 6.45 -10.65
CA LYS A 75 -5.06 5.76 -9.34
C LYS A 75 -6.45 5.53 -8.73
N PHE A 76 -7.40 6.46 -8.91
CA PHE A 76 -8.75 6.33 -8.36
C PHE A 76 -9.57 5.27 -9.10
N TYR A 77 -9.64 5.38 -10.42
CA TYR A 77 -10.33 4.38 -11.24
C TYR A 77 -9.73 2.99 -11.06
N TYR A 78 -8.40 2.89 -11.07
CA TYR A 78 -7.66 1.66 -10.82
C TYR A 78 -7.94 1.04 -9.43
N ARG A 79 -8.16 1.86 -8.38
CA ARG A 79 -8.40 1.38 -7.00
C ARG A 79 -9.86 1.10 -6.67
N THR A 80 -10.80 1.81 -7.28
CA THR A 80 -12.21 1.80 -6.88
C THR A 80 -13.19 1.56 -8.02
N GLY A 81 -12.70 1.36 -9.24
CA GLY A 81 -13.50 1.25 -10.45
C GLY A 81 -14.30 2.50 -10.77
N SER A 82 -13.93 3.62 -10.17
CA SER A 82 -14.66 4.89 -10.25
C SER A 82 -13.69 6.04 -10.04
N CYS A 83 -13.80 7.07 -10.88
CA CYS A 83 -13.06 8.32 -10.76
C CYS A 83 -14.04 9.47 -10.67
N VAL A 84 -13.78 10.44 -9.79
CA VAL A 84 -14.62 11.64 -9.63
C VAL A 84 -14.68 12.50 -10.89
N HIS A 85 -13.67 12.39 -11.75
CA HIS A 85 -13.58 13.10 -13.03
C HIS A 85 -14.23 12.32 -14.19
N GLY A 86 -14.81 11.13 -13.95
CA GLY A 86 -15.51 10.36 -14.99
C GLY A 86 -14.69 10.23 -16.29
N THR A 87 -15.33 10.44 -17.44
CA THR A 87 -14.68 10.40 -18.77
C THR A 87 -13.80 11.62 -19.06
N SER A 88 -13.90 12.71 -18.29
CA SER A 88 -13.04 13.89 -18.42
C SER A 88 -11.74 13.78 -17.62
N CYS A 89 -11.43 12.60 -17.07
CA CYS A 89 -10.19 12.38 -16.34
C CYS A 89 -8.97 12.55 -17.28
N SER A 90 -7.98 13.32 -16.83
CA SER A 90 -6.70 13.49 -17.54
C SER A 90 -5.82 12.23 -17.53
N PHE A 91 -6.21 11.21 -16.75
CA PHE A 91 -5.49 9.94 -16.57
C PHE A 91 -6.25 8.79 -17.26
N SER A 92 -5.54 7.77 -17.74
CA SER A 92 -6.16 6.64 -18.45
C SER A 92 -7.01 5.78 -17.51
N HIS A 93 -8.19 5.37 -18.00
CA HIS A 93 -9.10 4.41 -17.37
C HIS A 93 -9.05 3.03 -18.05
N ASP A 94 -8.10 2.80 -18.96
CA ASP A 94 -7.93 1.55 -19.72
C ASP A 94 -7.24 0.49 -18.86
N CYS A 95 -7.86 0.15 -17.74
CA CYS A 95 -7.40 -0.89 -16.84
C CYS A 95 -8.60 -1.58 -16.18
N VAL A 96 -8.43 -2.86 -15.82
CA VAL A 96 -9.40 -3.56 -14.98
C VAL A 96 -9.28 -3.00 -13.56
N PRO A 97 -10.34 -2.42 -12.99
CA PRO A 97 -10.29 -1.92 -11.62
C PRO A 97 -9.98 -3.03 -10.63
N LEU A 98 -8.98 -2.82 -9.79
CA LEU A 98 -8.63 -3.79 -8.77
C LEU A 98 -9.52 -3.64 -7.55
N THR A 99 -10.01 -4.76 -7.06
CA THR A 99 -10.73 -4.81 -5.80
C THR A 99 -9.75 -4.69 -4.62
N SER A 100 -10.29 -4.39 -3.43
CA SER A 100 -9.49 -4.46 -2.20
C SER A 100 -8.90 -5.85 -1.94
N LYS A 101 -9.50 -6.91 -2.52
CA LYS A 101 -8.98 -8.28 -2.47
C LYS A 101 -7.78 -8.45 -3.38
N ASP A 102 -7.78 -7.86 -4.57
CA ASP A 102 -6.64 -7.93 -5.49
C ASP A 102 -5.44 -7.10 -5.00
N LEU A 103 -5.70 -6.08 -4.19
CA LEU A 103 -4.68 -5.13 -3.73
C LEU A 103 -4.06 -5.50 -2.38
N LYS A 104 -4.79 -6.17 -1.49
CA LYS A 104 -4.35 -6.37 -0.10
C LYS A 104 -4.71 -7.73 0.45
N LEU A 105 -3.71 -8.39 1.03
CA LEU A 105 -3.91 -9.53 1.91
C LEU A 105 -4.51 -9.14 3.26
N CYS A 106 -5.38 -10.00 3.75
CA CYS A 106 -5.94 -9.86 5.09
C CYS A 106 -4.84 -10.13 6.13
N ARG A 107 -4.46 -9.08 6.86
CA ARG A 107 -3.47 -9.16 7.94
C ARG A 107 -3.82 -10.21 8.99
N TYR A 108 -5.10 -10.37 9.32
CA TYR A 108 -5.54 -11.36 10.32
C TYR A 108 -5.44 -12.78 9.76
N TYR A 109 -5.89 -13.00 8.53
CA TYR A 109 -5.80 -14.32 7.89
C TYR A 109 -4.36 -14.85 7.80
N ILE A 110 -3.40 -13.98 7.45
CA ILE A 110 -1.98 -14.36 7.37
C ILE A 110 -1.41 -14.77 8.74
N GLN A 111 -1.99 -14.31 9.86
CA GLN A 111 -1.59 -14.76 11.21
C GLN A 111 -2.23 -16.11 11.58
N GLY A 112 -3.20 -16.58 10.80
CA GLY A 112 -3.88 -17.85 10.98
C GLY A 112 -5.29 -17.81 10.37
N PRO A 113 -5.76 -18.91 9.74
CA PRO A 113 -7.04 -18.95 9.04
C PRO A 113 -8.24 -18.66 9.96
N THR A 114 -8.11 -18.94 11.26
CA THR A 114 -9.15 -18.69 12.29
C THR A 114 -9.09 -17.29 12.91
N LYS A 115 -8.05 -16.48 12.62
CA LYS A 115 -7.87 -15.16 13.24
C LYS A 115 -8.72 -14.07 12.60
N CYS A 116 -9.10 -14.24 11.33
CA CYS A 116 -10.04 -13.33 10.70
C CYS A 116 -11.48 -13.68 11.10
N LYS A 117 -12.24 -12.68 11.54
CA LYS A 117 -13.66 -12.84 11.92
C LYS A 117 -14.61 -12.99 10.73
N TYR A 118 -14.14 -12.67 9.53
CA TYR A 118 -14.93 -12.69 8.30
C TYR A 118 -14.59 -13.91 7.47
N SER A 119 -15.58 -14.46 6.76
CA SER A 119 -15.33 -15.47 5.72
C SER A 119 -14.49 -14.90 4.58
N ALA A 120 -13.87 -15.77 3.77
CA ALA A 120 -13.11 -15.33 2.59
C ALA A 120 -13.96 -14.53 1.58
N SER A 121 -15.26 -14.85 1.48
CA SER A 121 -16.20 -14.12 0.62
C SER A 121 -16.58 -12.75 1.20
N ALA A 122 -16.78 -12.64 2.52
CA ALA A 122 -17.22 -11.42 3.20
C ALA A 122 -16.07 -10.47 3.60
N CYS A 123 -14.84 -10.97 3.71
CA CYS A 123 -13.70 -10.14 4.07
C CYS A 123 -13.38 -9.12 2.97
N LYS A 124 -13.11 -7.86 3.35
CA LYS A 124 -12.70 -6.80 2.41
C LYS A 124 -11.35 -7.10 1.74
N TYR A 125 -10.49 -7.87 2.39
CA TYR A 125 -9.14 -8.18 1.94
C TYR A 125 -9.03 -9.67 1.55
N SER A 126 -8.05 -10.01 0.72
CA SER A 126 -7.90 -11.39 0.24
C SER A 126 -7.45 -12.34 1.36
N HIS A 127 -8.04 -13.53 1.37
CA HIS A 127 -7.61 -14.69 2.16
C HIS A 127 -6.84 -15.71 1.31
N ASP A 128 -6.40 -15.31 0.13
CA ASP A 128 -5.68 -16.17 -0.79
C ASP A 128 -4.27 -15.60 -1.03
N PRO A 129 -3.23 -16.15 -0.36
CA PRO A 129 -1.84 -15.73 -0.54
C PRO A 129 -1.30 -16.02 -1.94
N SER A 130 -1.89 -16.97 -2.69
CA SER A 130 -1.41 -17.37 -4.01
C SER A 130 -1.66 -16.29 -5.08
N LEU A 131 -2.54 -15.32 -4.80
CA LEU A 131 -2.75 -14.15 -5.68
C LEU A 131 -1.61 -13.12 -5.59
N PHE A 132 -0.69 -13.28 -4.64
CA PHE A 132 0.34 -12.30 -4.33
C PHE A 132 1.73 -12.87 -4.58
N LEU A 133 2.58 -12.09 -5.24
CA LEU A 133 3.96 -12.48 -5.48
C LEU A 133 4.75 -12.61 -4.18
N CYS A 134 5.52 -13.68 -4.07
CA CYS A 134 6.42 -13.90 -2.96
C CYS A 134 7.51 -12.83 -2.97
N ARG A 135 7.70 -12.20 -1.82
CA ARG A 135 8.74 -11.17 -1.63
C ARG A 135 10.14 -11.72 -1.95
N ASN A 136 10.51 -12.87 -1.39
CA ASN A 136 11.87 -13.38 -1.52
C ASN A 136 12.18 -13.81 -2.96
N SER A 137 11.23 -14.46 -3.64
CA SER A 137 11.37 -14.81 -5.06
C SER A 137 11.60 -13.56 -5.92
N VAL A 138 10.86 -12.47 -5.69
CA VAL A 138 11.06 -11.21 -6.44
C VAL A 138 12.38 -10.51 -6.10
N LEU A 139 12.77 -10.50 -4.82
CA LEU A 139 13.95 -9.75 -4.37
C LEU A 139 15.28 -10.45 -4.61
N HIS A 140 15.29 -11.77 -4.47
CA HIS A 140 16.50 -12.59 -4.43
C HIS A 140 16.52 -13.65 -5.54
N GLY A 141 15.47 -13.76 -6.35
CA GLY A 141 15.33 -14.80 -7.36
C GLY A 141 15.04 -16.20 -6.78
N SER A 142 14.98 -16.35 -5.45
CA SER A 142 14.76 -17.63 -4.78
C SER A 142 14.00 -17.46 -3.46
N CYS A 143 13.35 -18.54 -3.01
CA CYS A 143 12.66 -18.59 -1.73
C CYS A 143 13.12 -19.80 -0.93
N SER A 144 13.61 -19.59 0.29
CA SER A 144 14.05 -20.69 1.18
C SER A 144 12.96 -21.69 1.55
N ASN A 145 11.69 -21.34 1.32
CA ASN A 145 10.54 -22.19 1.60
C ASN A 145 9.78 -22.58 0.32
N GLU A 146 10.50 -22.78 -0.80
CA GLU A 146 9.90 -22.98 -2.12
C GLU A 146 8.83 -24.08 -2.15
N SER A 147 9.05 -25.20 -1.47
CA SER A 147 8.12 -26.33 -1.42
C SER A 147 6.84 -26.08 -0.61
N HIS A 148 6.83 -25.10 0.30
CA HIS A 148 5.67 -24.81 1.18
C HIS A 148 5.27 -23.33 1.19
N CYS A 149 5.75 -22.56 0.21
CA CYS A 149 5.40 -21.15 0.10
C CYS A 149 4.00 -21.01 -0.49
N ASN A 150 3.11 -20.36 0.24
CA ASN A 150 1.73 -20.12 -0.23
C ASN A 150 1.62 -18.92 -1.18
N PHE A 151 2.71 -18.20 -1.43
CA PHE A 151 2.75 -17.04 -2.32
C PHE A 151 3.18 -17.45 -3.73
N LYS A 152 2.75 -16.69 -4.73
CA LYS A 152 3.10 -16.94 -6.13
C LYS A 152 4.60 -16.72 -6.36
N HIS A 153 5.27 -17.74 -6.89
CA HIS A 153 6.62 -17.65 -7.43
C HIS A 153 6.56 -17.44 -8.93
N LEU A 154 7.53 -16.67 -9.43
CA LEU A 154 7.73 -16.41 -10.85
C LEU A 154 9.22 -16.59 -11.14
N ASP A 155 9.54 -17.01 -12.36
CA ASP A 155 10.91 -17.04 -12.85
C ASP A 155 11.42 -15.61 -13.14
N ALA A 156 12.73 -15.49 -13.34
CA ALA A 156 13.39 -14.20 -13.56
C ALA A 156 12.92 -13.50 -14.85
N GLU A 157 12.58 -14.27 -15.89
CA GLU A 157 12.10 -13.75 -17.17
C GLU A 157 10.71 -13.11 -16.99
N THR A 158 9.80 -13.82 -16.33
CA THR A 158 8.45 -13.33 -16.03
C THR A 158 8.49 -12.14 -15.07
N ILE A 159 9.38 -12.15 -14.06
CA ILE A 159 9.56 -11.00 -13.16
C ILE A 159 10.01 -9.75 -13.93
N SER A 160 10.90 -9.92 -14.90
CA SER A 160 11.38 -8.82 -15.75
C SER A 160 10.28 -8.29 -16.67
N ALA A 161 9.38 -9.17 -17.12
CA ALA A 161 8.26 -8.86 -17.99
C ALA A 161 6.99 -8.36 -17.29
N LEU A 162 6.98 -8.23 -15.95
CA LEU A 162 5.79 -7.77 -15.19
C LEU A 162 5.26 -6.43 -15.72
N ASP A 163 3.94 -6.35 -15.84
CA ASP A 163 3.28 -5.10 -16.21
C ASP A 163 3.25 -4.09 -15.04
N ASP A 164 2.87 -2.85 -15.32
CA ASP A 164 2.79 -1.80 -14.30
C ASP A 164 1.72 -2.10 -13.23
N ALA A 165 0.68 -2.86 -13.55
CA ALA A 165 -0.37 -3.21 -12.59
C ALA A 165 0.11 -4.26 -11.58
N GLU A 166 0.88 -5.26 -12.01
CA GLU A 166 1.51 -6.27 -11.16
C GLU A 166 2.63 -5.68 -10.31
N LYS A 167 3.49 -4.84 -10.91
CA LYS A 167 4.50 -4.05 -10.17
C LYS A 167 3.86 -3.20 -9.09
N LEU A 168 2.75 -2.54 -9.42
CA LEU A 168 1.98 -1.74 -8.47
C LEU A 168 1.37 -2.59 -7.34
N LYS A 169 0.75 -3.72 -7.65
CA LYS A 169 0.26 -4.68 -6.64
C LYS A 169 1.38 -5.12 -5.70
N PHE A 170 2.55 -5.46 -6.24
CA PHE A 170 3.71 -5.89 -5.45
C PHE A 170 4.19 -4.78 -4.50
N CYS A 171 4.40 -3.58 -5.02
CA CYS A 171 4.86 -2.44 -4.22
C CYS A 171 3.83 -2.04 -3.15
N TYR A 172 2.52 -2.10 -3.43
CA TYR A 172 1.49 -1.82 -2.42
C TYR A 172 1.49 -2.82 -1.27
N ASN A 173 1.56 -4.11 -1.57
CA ASN A 173 1.56 -5.16 -0.54
C ASN A 173 2.83 -5.15 0.32
N ASN A 174 3.93 -4.65 -0.23
CA ASN A 174 5.23 -4.61 0.43
C ASN A 174 5.66 -3.19 0.83
N LYS A 175 4.77 -2.18 0.76
CA LYS A 175 5.11 -0.74 0.90
C LYS A 175 5.97 -0.43 2.11
N ARG A 176 5.62 -0.95 3.29
CA ARG A 176 6.38 -0.71 4.53
C ARG A 176 7.80 -1.27 4.42
N PHE A 177 7.91 -2.55 4.08
CA PHE A 177 9.21 -3.23 3.94
C PHE A 177 10.09 -2.57 2.87
N LEU A 178 9.52 -2.24 1.70
CA LEU A 178 10.27 -1.61 0.61
C LEU A 178 10.68 -0.17 0.96
N LYS A 179 9.88 0.58 1.73
CA LYS A 179 10.26 1.90 2.24
C LYS A 179 11.46 1.80 3.16
N ASP A 180 11.44 0.85 4.11
CA ASP A 180 12.54 0.61 5.04
C ASP A 180 13.81 0.13 4.29
N LEU A 181 13.63 -0.69 3.24
CA LEU A 181 14.73 -1.11 2.37
C LEU A 181 15.33 0.07 1.58
N LEU A 182 14.50 0.96 1.03
CA LEU A 182 14.95 2.14 0.32
C LEU A 182 15.74 3.10 1.23
N ILE A 183 15.28 3.30 2.46
CA ILE A 183 15.99 4.11 3.47
C ILE A 183 17.40 3.56 3.70
N ARG A 184 17.53 2.25 3.90
CA ARG A 184 18.84 1.60 4.07
C ARG A 184 19.75 1.73 2.85
N HIS A 185 19.20 1.66 1.64
CA HIS A 185 19.98 1.91 0.41
C HIS A 185 20.54 3.34 0.38
N ILE A 186 19.75 4.32 0.81
CA ILE A 186 20.17 5.73 0.86
C ILE A 186 21.21 5.94 1.96
N GLU A 187 20.97 5.41 3.17
CA GLU A 187 21.89 5.54 4.31
C GLU A 187 23.22 4.81 4.05
N GLY A 188 23.19 3.63 3.42
CA GLY A 188 24.39 2.90 3.03
C GLY A 188 25.20 3.58 1.93
N ALA A 189 24.56 4.34 1.03
CA ALA A 189 25.25 5.15 0.02
C ALA A 189 25.88 6.43 0.60
N ASN A 190 25.35 6.95 1.70
CA ASN A 190 25.92 8.10 2.42
C ASN A 190 27.01 7.68 3.45
N ALA A 191 27.28 6.39 3.61
CA ALA A 191 28.30 5.86 4.52
C ALA A 191 29.75 6.01 3.99
N SER A 192 29.97 6.84 2.98
CA SER A 192 31.30 7.26 2.52
C SER A 192 31.93 8.36 3.40
N ASP A 193 31.24 8.84 4.44
CA ASP A 193 31.83 9.74 5.44
C ASP A 193 32.32 8.95 6.68
N PRO A 194 33.49 9.29 7.25
CA PRO A 194 34.13 8.51 8.31
C PRO A 194 33.30 8.51 9.61
N PRO A 195 33.39 7.44 10.42
CA PRO A 195 32.59 7.30 11.63
C PRO A 195 33.26 8.06 12.77
N ASP A 196 32.89 9.32 12.98
CA ASP A 196 33.18 9.98 14.25
C ASP A 196 32.04 10.91 14.67
N SER A 197 31.02 10.32 15.30
CA SER A 197 30.29 10.94 16.41
C SER A 197 29.23 9.98 16.96
N PRO A 198 28.89 10.08 18.25
CA PRO A 198 28.03 9.11 18.93
C PRO A 198 26.63 9.13 18.33
N ARG A 199 26.13 7.94 17.97
CA ARG A 199 24.74 7.73 17.59
C ARG A 199 23.84 8.11 18.77
N GLU A 200 23.19 9.27 18.69
CA GLU A 200 22.05 9.56 19.56
C GLU A 200 20.90 8.60 19.25
N GLU A 201 20.51 7.83 20.26
CA GLU A 201 19.23 7.14 20.32
C GLU A 201 18.09 8.17 20.36
N SER A 202 17.69 8.67 19.19
CA SER A 202 16.48 9.48 19.06
C SER A 202 15.24 8.60 19.01
N SER A 203 14.84 8.22 20.22
CA SER A 203 13.46 8.16 20.69
C SER A 203 12.38 8.75 19.76
N SER A 204 11.47 7.87 19.32
CA SER A 204 10.02 8.07 19.29
C SER A 204 9.49 9.47 18.90
N ALA A 205 9.43 9.79 17.60
CA ALA A 205 8.42 10.72 17.06
C ALA A 205 8.27 10.61 15.54
N ASN A 206 7.02 10.65 15.08
CA ASN A 206 6.57 10.91 13.70
C ASN A 206 6.43 9.71 12.71
N HIS A 207 5.42 8.87 12.95
CA HIS A 207 4.96 7.80 12.04
C HIS A 207 4.26 8.29 10.73
N GLY A 208 4.44 9.55 10.32
CA GLY A 208 3.66 10.14 9.21
C GLY A 208 4.47 10.75 8.07
N ALA A 209 5.60 11.40 8.35
CA ALA A 209 6.34 12.12 7.33
C ALA A 209 7.23 11.18 6.50
N ILE A 210 7.19 11.33 5.17
CA ILE A 210 8.21 10.75 4.29
C ILE A 210 9.42 11.69 4.35
N PRO A 211 10.61 11.24 4.77
CA PRO A 211 11.82 12.08 4.76
C PRO A 211 12.02 12.75 3.40
N HIS A 212 12.30 14.05 3.36
CA HIS A 212 12.50 14.80 2.11
C HIS A 212 13.60 14.17 1.22
N LYS A 213 14.62 13.55 1.85
CA LYS A 213 15.68 12.80 1.17
C LYS A 213 15.17 11.63 0.32
N LEU A 214 14.02 11.04 0.65
CA LEU A 214 13.38 9.97 -0.13
C LEU A 214 12.59 10.50 -1.33
N LEU A 215 12.29 11.79 -1.39
CA LEU A 215 11.48 12.39 -2.46
C LEU A 215 12.35 13.04 -3.55
N ALA A 216 13.61 13.34 -3.21
CA ALA A 216 14.53 14.10 -4.06
C ALA A 216 15.75 13.25 -4.49
N LEU A 217 15.56 11.96 -4.79
CA LEU A 217 16.63 11.11 -5.31
C LEU A 217 17.01 11.51 -6.74
N SER A 218 18.31 11.50 -7.06
CA SER A 218 18.79 11.84 -8.40
C SER A 218 18.37 10.79 -9.45
N PRO A 219 18.18 11.18 -10.72
CA PRO A 219 17.84 10.23 -11.78
C PRO A 219 18.90 9.13 -11.99
N SER A 220 20.18 9.45 -11.82
CA SER A 220 21.27 8.47 -11.89
C SER A 220 21.16 7.41 -10.79
N TYR A 221 20.96 7.84 -9.55
CA TYR A 221 20.79 6.92 -8.42
C TYR A 221 19.56 6.02 -8.60
N LEU A 222 18.45 6.57 -9.10
CA LEU A 222 17.23 5.80 -9.38
C LEU A 222 17.43 4.75 -10.50
N ALA A 223 18.35 4.97 -11.44
CA ALA A 223 18.62 4.03 -12.53
C ALA A 223 19.32 2.76 -12.02
N ASP A 224 20.17 2.89 -11.00
CA ASP A 224 20.93 1.78 -10.40
C ASP A 224 20.10 0.95 -9.41
N LEU A 225 18.94 1.46 -8.98
CA LEU A 225 18.06 0.76 -8.06
C LEU A 225 17.26 -0.36 -8.75
N PRO A 226 17.01 -1.49 -8.05
CA PRO A 226 16.06 -2.49 -8.49
C PRO A 226 14.69 -1.89 -8.82
N TRP A 227 14.00 -2.48 -9.80
CA TRP A 227 12.73 -1.95 -10.31
C TRP A 227 11.71 -1.66 -9.20
N TYR A 228 11.64 -2.49 -8.17
CA TYR A 228 10.66 -2.36 -7.08
C TYR A 228 10.93 -1.16 -6.16
N LEU A 229 12.19 -0.74 -6.03
CA LEU A 229 12.56 0.46 -5.26
C LEU A 229 12.33 1.73 -6.10
N ARG A 230 12.72 1.71 -7.38
CA ARG A 230 12.44 2.80 -8.33
C ARG A 230 10.93 3.04 -8.47
N PHE A 231 10.17 1.96 -8.59
CA PHE A 231 8.71 2.03 -8.68
C PHE A 231 8.10 2.54 -7.37
N LEU A 232 8.56 2.05 -6.20
CA LEU A 232 8.13 2.60 -4.91
C LEU A 232 8.41 4.09 -4.78
N HIS A 233 9.61 4.56 -5.14
CA HIS A 233 9.96 5.97 -5.11
C HIS A 233 8.96 6.81 -5.91
N THR A 234 8.66 6.38 -7.14
CA THR A 234 7.65 7.02 -8.01
C THR A 234 6.28 7.10 -7.33
N LEU A 235 5.87 6.04 -6.60
CA LEU A 235 4.63 6.06 -5.82
C LEU A 235 4.67 7.03 -4.64
N LEU A 236 5.79 7.12 -3.93
CA LEU A 236 5.95 8.01 -2.78
C LEU A 236 5.95 9.49 -3.18
N VAL A 237 6.66 9.83 -4.27
CA VAL A 237 6.65 11.19 -4.85
C VAL A 237 5.25 11.58 -5.25
N ARG A 238 4.56 10.73 -6.01
CA ARG A 238 3.17 10.99 -6.43
C ARG A 238 2.20 11.08 -5.24
N ASP A 239 2.34 10.22 -4.22
CA ASP A 239 1.50 10.28 -3.02
C ASP A 239 1.72 11.61 -2.26
N HIS A 240 2.95 12.15 -2.28
CA HIS A 240 3.31 13.43 -1.69
C HIS A 240 2.72 14.62 -2.47
N GLU A 241 2.88 14.64 -3.81
CA GLU A 241 2.32 15.66 -4.71
C GLU A 241 0.79 15.75 -4.60
N LEU A 242 0.11 14.60 -4.42
CA LEU A 242 -1.34 14.53 -4.28
C LEU A 242 -1.86 14.85 -2.87
N GLY A 243 -0.98 15.19 -1.92
CA GLY A 243 -1.38 15.63 -0.58
C GLY A 243 -2.05 14.57 0.31
N GLU A 244 -1.80 13.27 0.10
CA GLU A 244 -2.29 12.22 1.03
C GLU A 244 -1.41 12.14 2.30
N ASN A 245 -1.34 13.24 3.05
CA ASN A 245 -1.04 13.27 4.49
C ASN A 245 -2.30 13.81 5.21
N GLY A 246 -3.28 12.93 5.43
CA GLY A 246 -4.51 13.23 6.17
C GLY A 246 -5.34 11.99 6.49
#